data_AF-A0A7Y2E0W2-F1
#
_entry.id   AF-A0A7Y2E0W2-F1
#
_cell.length_a   1.000
_cell.length_b   1.000
_cell.length_c   1.000
_cell.angle_alpha   90.00
_cell.angle_beta   90.00
_cell.angle_gamma   90.00
#
_symmetry.space_group_name_H-M   'P 1'
#
loop_
_entity.id
_entity.type
_entity.pdbx_description
1 polymer ?
#
loop_
_entity_poly.entity_id
_entity_poly.type
_entity_poly.pdbx_seq_one_letter_code
_entity_poly.pdbx_strand_id
1 'polypeptide(L)'
;YKDNWFGNVEVFKKDGKLWMKCHRSPKLNGEMFFYKANTFAVKWEYKDMACDAFAMFNLNEEGLATGFKMKGISPDIDFSFDFHDLDLRRVENPR
;
A
#
# COMPACT_ATOMS: atom_id res chain seq x y z
N TYR A 1 4.00 -2.05 8.34
CA TYR A 1 4.53 -2.96 7.32
C TYR A 1 5.91 -2.50 6.91
N LYS A 2 6.76 -3.41 6.43
CA LYS A 2 8.09 -3.06 5.94
C LYS A 2 8.46 -3.87 4.70
N ASP A 3 9.10 -3.23 3.75
CA ASP A 3 9.77 -3.87 2.62
C ASP A 3 11.09 -3.15 2.29
N ASN A 4 11.86 -3.72 1.36
CA ASN A 4 13.20 -3.22 1.02
C ASN A 4 13.18 -1.96 0.12
N TRP A 5 12.08 -1.71 -0.59
CA TRP A 5 11.88 -0.61 -1.51
C TRP A 5 11.20 0.57 -0.82
N PHE A 6 9.98 0.43 -0.32
CA PHE A 6 9.28 1.53 0.36
C PHE A 6 9.69 1.71 1.82
N GLY A 7 10.48 0.80 2.37
CA GLY A 7 10.92 0.87 3.76
C GLY A 7 9.73 0.64 4.69
N ASN A 8 9.57 1.50 5.68
CA ASN A 8 8.41 1.41 6.58
C ASN A 8 7.18 1.99 5.90
N VAL A 9 6.09 1.21 5.91
CA VAL A 9 4.77 1.61 5.42
C VAL A 9 3.76 1.46 6.54
N GLU A 10 3.06 2.55 6.83
CA GLU A 10 2.03 2.62 7.85
C GLU A 10 0.66 2.57 7.18
N VAL A 11 -0.23 1.74 7.72
CA VAL A 11 -1.66 1.72 7.36
C VAL A 11 -2.42 2.06 8.62
N PHE A 12 -3.15 3.18 8.60
CA PHE A 12 -3.77 3.76 9.79
C PHE A 12 -5.16 4.30 9.48
N LYS A 13 -5.99 4.46 10.51
CA LYS A 13 -7.29 5.11 10.39
C LYS A 13 -7.16 6.57 10.81
N LYS A 14 -7.68 7.48 9.99
CA LYS A 14 -7.76 8.92 10.25
C LYS A 14 -9.13 9.41 9.81
N ASP A 15 -9.85 10.08 10.72
CA ASP A 15 -11.19 10.64 10.46
C ASP A 15 -12.20 9.62 9.89
N GLY A 16 -12.14 8.37 10.40
CA GLY A 16 -12.99 7.26 9.92
C GLY A 16 -12.57 6.65 8.58
N LYS A 17 -11.54 7.19 7.93
CA LYS A 17 -11.01 6.73 6.65
C LYS A 17 -9.74 5.92 6.84
N LEU A 18 -9.48 4.98 5.95
CA LEU A 18 -8.25 4.20 5.93
C LEU A 18 -7.20 4.95 5.11
N TRP A 19 -5.98 5.04 5.61
CA TRP A 19 -4.87 5.77 4.99
C TRP A 19 -3.63 4.90 4.95
N MET A 20 -2.80 5.13 3.93
CA MET A 20 -1.49 4.55 3.79
C MET A 20 -0.43 5.64 3.69
N LYS A 21 0.72 5.42 4.34
CA LYS A 21 1.87 6.32 4.31
C LYS A 21 3.16 5.54 4.20
N CYS A 22 3.94 5.82 3.16
CA CYS A 22 5.31 5.33 3.03
C CYS A 22 6.29 6.32 3.68
N HIS A 23 7.02 5.90 4.71
CA HIS A 23 7.95 6.78 5.42
C HIS A 23 9.18 7.15 4.59
N ARG A 24 9.65 6.24 3.74
CA ARG A 24 10.80 6.51 2.85
C ARG A 24 10.46 7.48 1.72
N SER A 25 9.20 7.47 1.29
CA SER A 25 8.69 8.26 0.18
C SER A 25 7.48 9.06 0.64
N PRO A 26 7.67 10.24 1.27
CA PRO A 26 6.57 11.04 1.82
C PRO A 26 5.51 11.44 0.79
N LYS A 27 5.89 11.51 -0.49
CA LYS A 27 4.99 11.75 -1.62
C LYS A 27 4.00 10.59 -1.88
N LEU A 28 4.33 9.38 -1.43
CA LEU A 28 3.49 8.19 -1.50
C LEU A 28 2.69 8.05 -0.20
N ASN A 29 1.68 8.90 -0.08
CA ASN A 29 0.68 8.81 0.97
C ASN A 29 -0.71 9.05 0.36
N GLY A 30 -1.73 8.37 0.88
CA GLY A 30 -3.04 8.40 0.25
C GLY A 30 -4.14 7.68 1.02
N GLU A 31 -5.38 8.03 0.70
CA GLU A 31 -6.58 7.39 1.22
C GLU A 31 -6.79 6.03 0.53
N MET A 32 -7.19 5.03 1.30
CA MET A 32 -7.45 3.67 0.84
C MET A 32 -8.96 3.43 0.76
N PHE A 33 -9.42 2.98 -0.40
CA PHE A 33 -10.80 2.65 -0.69
C PHE A 33 -10.96 1.14 -0.85
N PHE A 34 -11.96 0.57 -0.19
CA PHE A 34 -12.27 -0.84 -0.38
C PHE A 34 -12.65 -1.11 -1.84
N TYR A 35 -12.02 -2.11 -2.46
CA TYR A 35 -12.32 -2.52 -3.84
C TYR A 35 -13.05 -3.86 -3.88
N LYS A 36 -12.35 -4.95 -3.57
CA LYS A 36 -12.93 -6.31 -3.56
C LYS A 36 -12.10 -7.24 -2.68
N ALA A 37 -12.78 -8.15 -1.96
CA ALA A 37 -12.15 -9.13 -1.09
C ALA A 37 -11.17 -8.48 -0.08
N ASN A 38 -9.88 -8.78 -0.20
CA ASN A 38 -8.77 -8.25 0.60
C ASN A 38 -8.01 -7.12 -0.11
N THR A 39 -8.59 -6.51 -1.14
CA THR A 39 -7.95 -5.51 -2.00
C THR A 39 -8.53 -4.11 -1.77
N PHE A 40 -7.64 -3.14 -1.65
CA PHE A 40 -7.96 -1.72 -1.52
C PHE A 40 -7.32 -0.93 -2.65
N ALA A 41 -8.02 0.06 -3.21
CA ALA A 41 -7.45 1.04 -4.10
C ALA A 41 -6.84 2.19 -3.28
N VAL A 42 -5.60 2.54 -3.54
CA VAL A 42 -4.89 3.66 -2.93
C VAL A 42 -4.98 4.85 -3.86
N LYS A 43 -5.62 5.92 -3.38
CA LYS A 43 -5.67 7.20 -4.06
C LYS A 43 -4.60 8.11 -3.47
N TRP A 44 -3.50 8.26 -4.20
CA TRP A 44 -2.37 9.06 -3.76
C TRP A 44 -2.71 10.56 -3.73
N GLU A 45 -2.14 11.28 -2.76
CA GLU A 45 -2.26 12.74 -2.72
C GLU A 45 -1.44 13.41 -3.82
N TYR A 46 -0.34 12.79 -4.24
CA TYR A 46 0.53 13.32 -5.28
C TYR A 46 -0.11 13.10 -6.66
N LYS A 47 -0.87 14.09 -7.13
CA LYS A 47 -1.66 14.04 -8.37
C LYS A 47 -0.84 13.98 -9.66
N ASP A 48 0.43 14.39 -9.62
CA ASP A 48 1.32 14.28 -10.79
C ASP A 48 1.77 12.83 -11.03
N MET A 49 1.58 11.94 -10.05
CA MET A 49 1.62 10.50 -10.26
C MET A 49 0.21 10.05 -10.67
N ALA A 50 0.00 9.81 -11.96
CA ALA A 50 -1.17 9.07 -12.46
C ALA A 50 -1.03 7.57 -12.13
N CYS A 51 -0.78 7.25 -10.86
CA CYS A 51 -0.35 5.94 -10.41
C CYS A 51 -1.29 5.39 -9.34
N ASP A 52 -2.59 5.40 -9.57
CA ASP A 52 -3.53 4.68 -8.70
C ASP A 52 -3.04 3.23 -8.54
N ALA A 53 -3.05 2.71 -7.32
CA ALA A 53 -2.47 1.40 -7.01
C ALA A 53 -3.44 0.56 -6.18
N PHE A 54 -3.51 -0.74 -6.45
CA PHE A 54 -4.16 -1.71 -5.58
C PHE A 54 -3.19 -2.19 -4.50
N ALA A 55 -3.63 -2.20 -3.25
CA ALA A 55 -3.01 -2.89 -2.13
C ALA A 55 -3.81 -4.16 -1.83
N MET A 56 -3.21 -5.32 -2.07
CA MET A 56 -3.81 -6.65 -1.92
C MET A 56 -3.26 -7.33 -0.66
N PHE A 57 -4.06 -7.41 0.41
CA PHE A 57 -3.62 -7.92 1.71
C PHE A 57 -3.63 -9.44 1.79
N ASN A 58 -2.55 -10.04 2.23
CA ASN A 58 -2.53 -11.45 2.60
C ASN A 58 -3.03 -11.58 4.04
N LEU A 59 -3.93 -12.53 4.27
CA LEU A 59 -4.50 -12.82 5.58
C LEU A 59 -4.01 -14.19 6.07
N ASN A 60 -3.86 -14.37 7.39
CA ASN A 60 -3.68 -15.69 8.00
C ASN A 60 -5.04 -16.41 8.15
N GLU A 61 -5.01 -17.63 8.70
CA GLU A 61 -6.21 -18.45 8.95
C GLU A 61 -7.23 -17.79 9.90
N GLU A 62 -6.79 -16.82 10.71
CA GLU A 62 -7.63 -16.05 11.63
C GLU A 62 -8.21 -14.77 10.98
N GLY A 63 -7.91 -14.52 9.69
CA GLY A 63 -8.34 -13.32 8.96
C GLY A 63 -7.52 -12.07 9.28
N LEU A 64 -6.39 -12.19 9.98
CA LEU A 64 -5.48 -11.08 10.27
C LEU A 64 -4.50 -10.86 9.13
N ALA A 65 -4.29 -9.59 8.76
CA ALA A 65 -3.33 -9.23 7.74
C ALA A 65 -1.89 -9.55 8.16
N THR A 66 -1.20 -10.34 7.34
CA THR A 66 0.21 -10.73 7.52
C THR A 66 1.15 -9.90 6.63
N GLY A 67 0.61 -9.33 5.56
CA GLY A 67 1.34 -8.52 4.60
C GLY A 67 0.42 -8.01 3.50
N PHE A 68 0.96 -7.27 2.55
CA PHE A 68 0.23 -6.94 1.33
C PHE A 68 1.18 -6.75 0.15
N LYS A 69 0.66 -7.00 -1.05
CA LYS A 69 1.32 -6.68 -2.31
C LYS A 69 0.69 -5.47 -2.93
N MET A 70 1.45 -4.73 -3.73
CA MET A 70 0.91 -3.57 -4.46
C MET A 70 0.90 -3.82 -5.97
N LYS A 71 -0.08 -3.27 -6.68
CA LYS A 71 -0.18 -3.35 -8.14
C LYS A 71 -0.68 -2.04 -8.71
N GLY A 72 0.04 -1.46 -9.67
CA GLY A 72 -0.42 -0.28 -10.40
C GLY A 72 -1.71 -0.53 -11.20
N ILE A 73 -2.60 0.47 -11.24
CA ILE A 73 -3.87 0.46 -11.97
C ILE A 73 -3.74 1.14 -13.34
N SER A 74 -2.85 2.13 -13.46
CA SER A 74 -2.71 2.93 -14.69
C SER A 74 -1.96 2.18 -15.79
N PRO A 75 -2.45 2.20 -17.05
CA PRO A 75 -1.75 1.63 -18.20
C PRO A 75 -0.47 2.39 -18.57
N ASP A 76 -0.33 3.65 -18.13
CA ASP A 76 0.84 4.51 -18.36
C ASP A 76 1.81 4.52 -17.17
N ILE A 77 1.68 3.57 -16.22
CA ILE A 77 2.73 3.36 -15.22
C ILE A 77 3.99 2.92 -15.96
N ASP A 78 4.94 3.83 -16.05
CA ASP A 78 6.31 3.53 -16.44
C ASP A 78 6.81 2.39 -15.54
N PHE A 79 7.19 1.29 -16.17
CA PHE A 79 7.56 0.02 -15.53
C PHE A 79 8.80 0.16 -14.61
N SER A 80 9.41 1.35 -14.55
CA SER A 80 10.49 1.70 -13.63
C SER A 80 10.09 1.62 -12.14
N PHE A 81 8.80 1.59 -11.81
CA PHE A 81 8.31 1.14 -10.50
C PHE A 81 7.94 -0.34 -10.57
N ASP A 82 8.91 -1.23 -10.34
CA ASP A 82 8.71 -2.68 -10.33
C ASP A 82 7.85 -3.11 -9.12
N PHE A 83 6.53 -2.91 -9.24
CA PHE A 83 5.56 -3.34 -8.22
C PHE A 83 5.52 -4.87 -8.06
N HIS A 84 6.14 -5.62 -8.97
CA HIS A 84 6.23 -7.08 -8.91
C HIS A 84 7.04 -7.61 -7.72
N ASP A 85 8.01 -6.84 -7.19
CA ASP A 85 8.88 -7.28 -6.10
C ASP A 85 8.48 -6.73 -4.70
N LEU A 86 7.37 -5.99 -4.62
CA LEU A 86 6.88 -5.46 -3.35
C LEU A 86 6.20 -6.54 -2.51
N ASP A 87 6.96 -7.13 -1.60
CA ASP A 87 6.48 -8.02 -0.55
C ASP A 87 6.47 -7.29 0.80
N LEU A 88 5.42 -6.50 1.06
CA LEU A 88 5.29 -5.78 2.32
C LEU A 88 4.86 -6.75 3.42
N ARG A 89 5.74 -6.97 4.39
CA ARG A 89 5.45 -7.84 5.54
C ARG A 89 5.02 -7.02 6.74
N ARG A 90 4.05 -7.55 7.49
CA ARG A 90 3.67 -6.95 8.76
C ARG A 90 4.86 -7.09 9.71
N VAL A 91 5.22 -5.98 10.36
CA VAL A 91 6.24 -5.97 11.40
C VAL A 91 5.48 -5.92 12.73
N GLU A 92 5.52 -7.01 13.48
CA GLU A 92 5.04 -7.02 14.86
C GLU A 92 6.10 -6.33 15.71
N ASN A 93 5.74 -5.17 16.28
CA ASN A 93 6.57 -4.20 17.01
C ASN A 93 7.37 -3.20 16.15
N PRO A 94 6.84 -1.98 15.90
CA PRO A 94 7.70 -0.81 15.87
C PRO A 94 8.08 -0.51 17.34
N ARG A 95 9.28 -0.89 17.75
CA ARG A 95 9.90 -0.27 18.93
C ARG A 95 10.19 1.19 18.63
#